data_AF-A0AAW8NFH8-F1
#
_entry.id   AF-A0AAW8NFH8-F1
#
_cell.length_a   1.000
_cell.length_b   1.000
_cell.length_c   1.000
_cell.angle_alpha   90.00
_cell.angle_beta   90.00
_cell.angle_gamma   90.00
#
_symmetry.space_group_name_H-M   'P 1'
#
loop_
_entity.id
_entity.type
_entity.pdbx_description
1 polymer ?
#
loop_
_entity_poly.entity_id
_entity_poly.type
_entity_poly.pdbx_seq_one_letter_code
_entity_poly.pdbx_strand_id
1 'polypeptide(L)'
;MASTDKSPPGINGRRGVFQLLLSALYLVIGVSFLLIPHPASRREALGWIIELMPLQPVALLWILAALVGAVSAFFCRPKDWVGFFALTLAPAVWGFLFLIGVMFGAPPLGIVSTAVYWAFAAVVMVVAGMQGAHDRDARDVAL
;
A
#
# COMPACT_ATOMS: atom_id res chain seq x y z
N MET A 1 -10.69 -32.78 -24.05
CA MET A 1 -10.02 -31.67 -24.75
C MET A 1 -10.36 -30.41 -23.97
N ALA A 2 -9.46 -29.97 -23.08
CA ALA A 2 -9.74 -28.86 -22.17
C ALA A 2 -9.80 -27.55 -22.98
N SER A 3 -10.98 -26.94 -23.03
CA SER A 3 -11.17 -25.58 -23.51
C SER A 3 -10.43 -24.64 -22.57
N THR A 4 -9.18 -24.30 -22.89
CA THR A 4 -8.49 -23.17 -22.27
C THR A 4 -9.18 -21.90 -22.75
N ASP A 5 -10.27 -21.54 -22.09
CA ASP A 5 -10.86 -20.22 -22.20
C ASP A 5 -9.82 -19.22 -21.67
N LYS A 6 -8.98 -18.71 -22.58
CA LYS A 6 -8.06 -17.60 -22.33
C LYS A 6 -8.84 -16.30 -22.34
N SER A 7 -9.87 -16.22 -21.51
CA SER A 7 -10.46 -14.96 -21.14
C SER A 7 -9.32 -14.08 -20.59
N PRO A 8 -9.16 -12.83 -21.07
CA PRO A 8 -8.11 -11.95 -20.58
C PRO A 8 -8.20 -11.86 -19.06
N PRO A 9 -7.09 -11.68 -18.33
CA PRO A 9 -7.14 -11.60 -16.88
C PRO A 9 -7.98 -10.38 -16.49
N GLY A 10 -9.27 -10.63 -16.20
CA GLY A 10 -10.17 -9.61 -15.69
C GLY A 10 -9.69 -9.12 -14.32
N ILE A 11 -10.25 -8.01 -13.86
CA ILE A 11 -10.00 -7.52 -12.50
C ILE A 11 -10.56 -8.56 -11.50
N ASN A 12 -9.86 -8.77 -10.37
CA ASN A 12 -10.27 -9.71 -9.34
C ASN A 12 -11.47 -9.21 -8.49
N GLY A 13 -12.60 -8.95 -9.16
CA GLY A 13 -13.81 -8.48 -8.52
C GLY A 13 -13.56 -7.23 -7.66
N ARG A 14 -14.17 -7.23 -6.47
CA ARG A 14 -14.07 -6.10 -5.53
C ARG A 14 -12.65 -5.94 -4.97
N ARG A 15 -11.95 -7.05 -4.72
CA ARG A 15 -10.58 -7.04 -4.21
C ARG A 15 -9.61 -6.40 -5.22
N GLY A 16 -9.74 -6.76 -6.49
CA GLY A 16 -8.95 -6.16 -7.56
C GLY A 16 -9.21 -4.66 -7.71
N VAL A 17 -10.48 -4.23 -7.68
CA VAL A 17 -10.82 -2.79 -7.71
C VAL A 17 -10.23 -2.05 -6.52
N PHE A 18 -10.32 -2.62 -5.31
CA PHE A 18 -9.71 -2.04 -4.11
C PHE A 18 -8.19 -1.87 -4.27
N GLN A 19 -7.50 -2.89 -4.77
CA GLN A 19 -6.05 -2.80 -5.03
C GLN A 19 -5.72 -1.70 -6.04
N LEU A 20 -6.48 -1.59 -7.14
CA LEU A 20 -6.26 -0.54 -8.14
C LEU A 20 -6.46 0.87 -7.57
N LEU A 21 -7.53 1.09 -6.79
CA LEU A 21 -7.81 2.38 -6.16
C LEU A 21 -6.70 2.78 -5.19
N LEU A 22 -6.26 1.85 -4.33
CA LEU A 22 -5.17 2.12 -3.40
C LEU A 22 -3.83 2.30 -4.12
N SER A 23 -3.56 1.53 -5.17
CA SER A 23 -2.37 1.71 -6.00
C SER A 23 -2.33 3.10 -6.64
N ALA A 24 -3.44 3.60 -7.17
CA ALA A 24 -3.51 4.95 -7.73
C ALA A 24 -3.21 6.01 -6.65
N LEU A 25 -3.81 5.87 -5.46
CA LEU A 25 -3.54 6.74 -4.32
C LEU A 25 -2.05 6.69 -3.92
N TYR A 26 -1.47 5.50 -3.82
CA TYR A 26 -0.08 5.31 -3.38
C TYR A 26 0.91 5.85 -4.41
N LEU A 27 0.60 5.74 -5.69
CA LEU A 27 1.39 6.36 -6.75
C LEU A 27 1.40 7.88 -6.59
N VAL A 28 0.25 8.50 -6.34
CA VAL A 28 0.17 9.96 -6.11
C VAL A 28 0.96 10.36 -4.87
N ILE A 29 0.83 9.61 -3.77
CA ILE A 29 1.61 9.84 -2.55
C ILE A 29 3.11 9.76 -2.85
N GLY A 30 3.58 8.67 -3.46
CA GLY A 30 5.00 8.46 -3.79
C GLY A 30 5.56 9.54 -4.70
N VAL A 31 4.85 9.89 -5.77
CA VAL A 31 5.23 10.98 -6.68
C VAL A 31 5.31 12.33 -5.97
N SER A 32 4.43 12.61 -5.00
CA SER A 32 4.47 13.85 -4.22
C SER A 32 5.78 14.04 -3.43
N PHE A 33 6.44 12.95 -3.03
CA PHE A 33 7.75 12.99 -2.36
C PHE A 33 8.91 13.19 -3.34
N LEU A 34 8.74 12.81 -4.61
CA LEU A 34 9.73 13.08 -5.64
C LEU A 34 9.65 14.54 -6.11
N LEU A 35 8.44 15.07 -6.27
CA LEU A 35 8.22 16.45 -6.74
C LEU A 35 8.49 17.49 -5.65
N ILE A 36 8.15 17.19 -4.39
CA ILE A 36 8.28 18.11 -3.26
C ILE A 36 8.97 17.37 -2.12
N PRO A 37 10.30 17.18 -2.15
CA PRO A 37 10.99 16.30 -1.22
C PRO A 37 11.00 16.81 0.24
N HIS A 38 11.08 18.13 0.46
CA HIS A 38 11.25 18.72 1.80
C HIS A 38 10.31 19.92 2.09
N PRO A 39 8.99 19.76 2.03
CA PRO A 39 8.07 20.77 2.56
C PRO A 39 8.24 20.88 4.08
N ALA A 40 7.99 22.08 4.62
CA ALA A 40 8.23 22.41 6.04
C ALA A 40 7.60 21.37 7.00
N SER A 41 6.35 20.98 6.75
CA SER A 41 5.62 19.99 7.58
C SER A 41 6.29 18.62 7.65
N ARG A 42 6.92 18.15 6.56
CA ARG A 42 7.67 16.88 6.56
C ARG A 42 8.96 17.00 7.35
N ARG A 43 9.62 18.17 7.27
CA ARG A 43 10.86 18.42 8.01
C ARG A 43 10.61 18.49 9.52
N GLU A 44 9.49 19.07 9.94
CA GLU A 44 9.10 19.10 11.35
C GLU A 44 8.84 17.70 11.91
N ALA A 45 8.17 16.82 11.15
CA ALA A 45 7.80 15.50 11.65
C ALA A 45 8.89 14.42 11.45
N LEU A 46 9.72 14.55 10.41
CA LEU A 46 10.71 13.55 10.00
C LEU A 46 12.14 14.13 9.96
N GLY A 47 12.37 15.29 10.57
CA GLY A 47 13.69 15.94 10.61
C GLY A 47 14.80 15.00 11.11
N TRP A 48 14.47 14.20 12.13
CA TRP A 48 15.36 13.21 12.74
C TRP A 48 15.96 12.21 11.74
N ILE A 49 15.20 11.80 10.71
CA ILE A 49 15.68 10.85 9.69
C ILE A 49 16.22 11.57 8.46
N ILE A 50 15.72 12.76 8.13
CA ILE A 50 16.18 13.56 6.98
C ILE A 50 17.67 13.90 7.11
N GLU A 51 18.16 14.11 8.33
CA GLU A 51 19.58 14.39 8.59
C GLU A 51 20.46 13.15 8.38
N LEU A 52 19.90 11.95 8.46
CA LEU A 52 20.62 10.67 8.28
C LEU A 52 20.51 10.13 6.86
N MET A 53 19.34 10.27 6.23
CA MET A 53 19.09 9.85 4.86
C MET A 53 18.05 10.73 4.16
N PRO A 54 18.14 10.94 2.84
CA PRO A 54 17.07 11.56 2.06
C PRO A 54 15.76 10.75 2.16
N LEU A 55 14.60 11.41 2.06
CA LEU A 55 13.30 10.71 2.13
C LEU A 55 12.89 10.04 0.80
N GLN A 56 13.57 10.37 -0.30
CA GLN A 56 13.23 9.87 -1.64
C GLN A 56 13.29 8.33 -1.72
N PRO A 57 14.32 7.64 -1.19
CA PRO A 57 14.33 6.17 -1.17
C PRO A 57 13.15 5.57 -0.40
N VAL A 58 12.76 6.19 0.71
CA VAL A 58 11.59 5.78 1.51
C VAL A 58 10.29 6.03 0.75
N ALA A 59 10.25 7.06 -0.10
CA ALA A 59 9.11 7.33 -0.96
C ALA A 59 8.95 6.33 -2.11
N LEU A 60 10.05 5.73 -2.60
CA LEU A 60 9.97 4.65 -3.60
C LEU A 60 9.16 3.46 -3.10
N LEU A 61 9.08 3.25 -1.78
CA LEU A 61 8.23 2.21 -1.18
C LEU A 61 6.76 2.37 -1.59
N TRP A 62 6.23 3.59 -1.62
CA TRP A 62 4.86 3.86 -2.08
C TRP A 62 4.68 3.49 -3.56
N ILE A 63 5.65 3.83 -4.40
CA ILE A 63 5.60 3.57 -5.85
C ILE A 63 5.68 2.07 -6.10
N LEU A 64 6.61 1.37 -5.45
CA LEU A 64 6.75 -0.09 -5.57
C LEU A 64 5.49 -0.80 -5.09
N ALA A 65 4.92 -0.38 -3.95
CA ALA A 65 3.65 -0.92 -3.45
C ALA A 65 2.50 -0.67 -4.43
N ALA A 66 2.43 0.53 -5.03
CA ALA A 66 1.44 0.85 -6.05
C ALA A 66 1.55 -0.06 -7.28
N LEU A 67 2.76 -0.26 -7.80
CA LEU A 67 3.01 -1.13 -8.95
C LEU A 67 2.64 -2.59 -8.64
N VAL A 68 3.10 -3.11 -7.51
CA VAL A 68 2.81 -4.49 -7.08
C VAL A 68 1.31 -4.69 -6.85
N GLY A 69 0.64 -3.74 -6.20
CA GLY A 69 -0.81 -3.77 -6.01
C GLY A 69 -1.58 -3.70 -7.32
N ALA A 70 -1.14 -2.88 -8.27
CA ALA A 70 -1.82 -2.71 -9.55
C ALA A 70 -1.72 -3.98 -10.41
N VAL A 71 -0.54 -4.61 -10.44
CA VAL A 71 -0.37 -5.90 -11.12
C VAL A 71 -1.15 -7.00 -10.40
N SER A 72 -1.15 -6.99 -9.07
CA SER A 72 -1.83 -8.01 -8.27
C SER A 72 -3.35 -7.99 -8.39
N ALA A 73 -3.93 -6.85 -8.79
CA ALA A 73 -5.36 -6.68 -8.96
C ALA A 73 -5.96 -7.62 -10.01
N PHE A 74 -5.12 -8.15 -10.89
CA PHE A 74 -5.48 -9.08 -11.96
C PHE A 74 -5.28 -10.56 -11.59
N PHE A 75 -4.77 -10.87 -10.40
CA PHE A 75 -4.63 -12.25 -9.93
C PHE A 75 -5.82 -12.69 -9.09
N CYS A 76 -6.20 -13.97 -9.23
CA CYS A 76 -7.20 -14.60 -8.38
C CYS A 76 -6.60 -14.97 -7.02
N ARG A 77 -7.45 -15.19 -6.02
CA ARG A 77 -7.03 -15.76 -4.73
C ARG A 77 -6.44 -17.16 -4.95
N PRO A 78 -5.35 -17.56 -4.25
CA PRO A 78 -4.62 -16.80 -3.24
C PRO A 78 -3.55 -15.86 -3.78
N LYS A 79 -3.27 -15.85 -5.10
CA LYS A 79 -2.12 -15.15 -5.70
C LYS A 79 -2.15 -13.63 -5.55
N ASP A 80 -3.30 -13.05 -5.21
CA ASP A 80 -3.48 -11.62 -4.92
C ASP A 80 -2.85 -11.16 -3.58
N TRP A 81 -2.37 -12.10 -2.74
CA TRP A 81 -1.78 -11.81 -1.42
C TRP A 81 -0.57 -10.87 -1.49
N VAL A 82 0.24 -10.97 -2.55
CA VAL A 82 1.45 -10.15 -2.73
C VAL A 82 1.09 -8.67 -2.83
N GLY A 83 -0.02 -8.36 -3.53
CA GLY A 83 -0.55 -7.01 -3.64
C GLY A 83 -0.98 -6.44 -2.29
N PHE A 84 -1.76 -7.21 -1.53
CA PHE A 84 -2.20 -6.79 -0.19
C PHE A 84 -1.03 -6.61 0.77
N PHE A 85 -0.03 -7.49 0.73
CA PHE A 85 1.17 -7.35 1.54
C PHE A 85 1.93 -6.07 1.21
N ALA A 86 2.19 -5.81 -0.08
CA ALA A 86 2.90 -4.61 -0.51
C ALA A 86 2.14 -3.32 -0.15
N LEU A 87 0.82 -3.29 -0.37
CA LEU A 87 -0.04 -2.18 0.00
C LEU A 87 -0.16 -1.99 1.52
N THR A 88 0.05 -3.02 2.33
CA THR A 88 0.09 -2.88 3.81
C THR A 88 1.44 -2.35 4.27
N LEU A 89 2.54 -2.82 3.66
CA LEU A 89 3.89 -2.53 4.10
C LEU A 89 4.22 -1.04 4.00
N ALA A 90 3.83 -0.38 2.91
CA ALA A 90 4.09 1.04 2.71
C ALA A 90 3.55 1.92 3.86
N PRO A 91 2.24 1.95 4.16
CA PRO A 91 1.74 2.73 5.30
C PRO A 91 2.27 2.24 6.65
N ALA A 92 2.50 0.92 6.83
CA ALA A 92 3.02 0.41 8.11
C ALA A 92 4.41 0.98 8.43
N VAL A 93 5.33 0.98 7.46
CA VAL A 93 6.67 1.57 7.60
C VAL A 93 6.57 3.05 7.93
N TRP A 94 5.69 3.79 7.25
CA TRP A 94 5.50 5.22 7.52
C TRP A 94 4.94 5.47 8.93
N GLY A 95 3.99 4.65 9.41
CA GLY A 95 3.50 4.74 10.78
C GLY A 95 4.62 4.57 11.82
N PHE A 96 5.55 3.63 11.59
CA PHE A 96 6.73 3.46 12.43
C PHE A 96 7.69 4.66 12.36
N LEU A 97 7.92 5.24 11.17
CA LEU A 97 8.78 6.42 11.04
C LEU A 97 8.27 7.61 11.84
N PHE A 98 6.96 7.86 11.82
CA PHE A 98 6.35 8.90 12.65
C PHE A 98 6.42 8.57 14.14
N LEU A 99 6.23 7.31 14.52
CA LEU A 99 6.31 6.90 15.92
C LEU A 99 7.72 7.09 16.46
N ILE A 100 8.73 6.67 15.69
CA ILE A 100 10.14 6.87 16.01
C ILE A 100 10.44 8.37 16.12
N GLY A 101 9.93 9.19 15.21
CA GLY A 101 10.07 10.64 15.31
C GLY A 101 9.54 11.21 16.61
N VAL A 102 8.36 10.79 17.05
CA VAL A 102 7.79 11.20 18.36
C VAL A 102 8.72 10.79 19.51
N MET A 103 9.30 9.59 19.47
CA MET A 103 10.27 9.14 20.48
C MET A 103 11.56 10.00 20.50
N PHE A 104 11.90 10.64 19.38
CA PHE A 104 13.00 11.60 19.26
C PHE A 104 12.60 13.07 19.48
N GLY A 105 11.39 13.33 19.98
CA GLY A 105 10.92 14.68 20.31
C GLY A 105 10.26 15.44 19.17
N ALA A 106 9.84 14.76 18.09
CA ALA A 106 9.02 15.37 17.05
C ALA A 106 7.66 15.84 17.61
N PRO A 107 6.98 16.79 16.94
CA PRO A 107 5.73 17.37 17.43
C PRO A 107 4.64 16.32 17.74
N PRO A 108 3.68 16.62 18.65
CA PRO A 108 2.58 15.70 19.01
C PRO A 108 1.73 15.22 17.83
N LEU A 109 1.67 16.01 16.75
CA LEU A 109 1.05 15.62 15.48
C LEU A 109 1.64 14.34 14.89
N GLY A 110 2.87 13.95 15.25
CA GLY A 110 3.46 12.68 14.87
C GLY A 110 2.65 11.47 15.33
N ILE A 111 2.02 11.52 16.51
CA ILE A 111 1.16 10.42 17.00
C ILE A 111 -0.09 10.28 16.12
N VAL A 112 -0.66 11.41 15.70
CA VAL A 112 -1.81 11.42 14.78
C VAL A 112 -1.40 10.79 13.44
N SER A 113 -0.25 11.17 12.90
CA SER A 113 0.28 10.55 11.67
C SER A 113 0.50 9.05 11.84
N THR A 114 1.11 8.60 12.94
CA THR A 114 1.26 7.17 13.25
C THR A 114 -0.07 6.43 13.21
N ALA A 115 -1.09 6.95 13.90
CA ALA A 115 -2.42 6.34 13.94
C ALA A 115 -3.07 6.28 12.56
N VAL A 116 -2.99 7.37 11.78
CA VAL A 116 -3.55 7.42 10.41
C VAL A 116 -2.89 6.40 9.49
N TYR A 117 -1.55 6.33 9.49
CA TYR A 117 -0.84 5.39 8.64
C TYR A 117 -1.09 3.93 9.05
N TRP A 118 -1.12 3.62 10.35
CA TRP A 118 -1.49 2.28 10.79
C TRP A 118 -2.96 1.94 10.53
N ALA A 119 -3.87 2.91 10.58
CA ALA A 119 -5.26 2.70 10.16
C ALA A 119 -5.34 2.37 8.66
N PHE A 120 -4.57 3.06 7.80
CA PHE A 120 -4.49 2.69 6.39
C PHE A 120 -3.98 1.26 6.20
N ALA A 121 -2.92 0.87 6.89
CA ALA A 121 -2.40 -0.50 6.85
C ALA A 121 -3.47 -1.52 7.32
N ALA A 122 -4.18 -1.22 8.41
CA ALA A 122 -5.23 -2.08 8.95
C ALA A 122 -6.39 -2.25 7.97
N VAL A 123 -6.83 -1.20 7.27
CA VAL A 123 -7.89 -1.28 6.26
C VAL A 123 -7.48 -2.24 5.13
N VAL A 124 -6.23 -2.18 4.67
CA VAL A 124 -5.72 -3.13 3.65
C VAL A 124 -5.79 -4.56 4.16
N MET A 125 -5.37 -4.80 5.41
CA MET A 125 -5.39 -6.13 6.03
C MET A 125 -6.81 -6.66 6.23
N VAL A 126 -7.76 -5.81 6.61
CA VAL A 126 -9.18 -6.17 6.72
C VAL A 126 -9.71 -6.62 5.37
N VAL A 127 -9.50 -5.83 4.31
CA VAL A 127 -9.95 -6.19 2.96
C VAL A 127 -9.24 -7.44 2.46
N ALA A 128 -7.95 -7.63 2.79
CA ALA A 128 -7.21 -8.85 2.47
C ALA A 128 -7.87 -10.11 3.07
N GLY A 129 -8.47 -10.02 4.26
CA GLY A 129 -9.21 -11.08 4.92
C GLY A 129 -10.62 -11.33 4.36
N MET A 130 -11.25 -10.33 3.74
CA MET A 130 -12.61 -10.43 3.22
C MET A 130 -12.73 -11.42 2.05
N GLN A 131 -13.89 -12.08 1.96
CA GLN A 131 -14.28 -12.93 0.84
C GLN A 131 -15.61 -12.43 0.29
N GLY A 132 -15.81 -12.49 -1.02
CA GLY A 132 -17.07 -12.13 -1.65
C GLY A 132 -17.39 -13.02 -2.84
N ALA A 133 -18.68 -13.20 -3.12
CA ALA A 133 -19.19 -14.01 -4.24
C ALA A 133 -18.71 -13.55 -5.63
N HIS A 134 -18.20 -12.33 -5.76
CA HIS A 134 -17.63 -11.78 -7.00
C HIS A 134 -16.10 -11.79 -7.04
N ASP A 135 -15.44 -12.23 -5.98
CA ASP A 135 -13.98 -12.35 -5.97
C ASP A 135 -13.61 -13.67 -6.65
N ARG A 136 -12.62 -13.65 -7.55
CA ARG A 136 -12.21 -14.87 -8.24
C ARG A 136 -11.34 -15.68 -7.31
N ASP A 137 -11.77 -16.90 -7.02
CA ASP A 137 -10.98 -17.89 -6.30
C ASP A 137 -10.47 -18.95 -7.27
N ALA A 138 -9.18 -19.27 -7.20
CA ALA A 138 -8.62 -20.35 -8.00
C ALA A 138 -9.25 -21.72 -7.66
N ARG A 139 -9.87 -21.85 -6.47
CA ARG A 139 -10.58 -23.06 -6.04
C ARG A 139 -11.86 -23.30 -6.83
N ASP A 140 -12.49 -22.26 -7.38
CA ASP A 140 -13.74 -22.38 -8.13
C ASP A 140 -13.51 -22.89 -9.56
N VAL A 141 -12.26 -22.83 -10.05
CA VAL A 141 -11.86 -23.28 -11.40
C VAL A 141 -11.39 -24.74 -11.41
N ALA A 142 -11.26 -25.36 -10.22
CA ALA A 142 -10.70 -26.69 -10.04
C ALA A 142 -11.75 -27.79 -9.77
N LEU A 143 -13.04 -27.45 -9.77
CA LEU A 143 -14.19 -28.35 -9.64
C LEU A 143 -14.94 -28.45 -10.97
#